data_AF-A0A2V9BHX0-F1
#
_entry.id   AF-A0A2V9BHX0-F1
#
_cell.length_a   1.000
_cell.length_b   1.000
_cell.length_c   1.000
_cell.angle_alpha   90.00
_cell.angle_beta   90.00
_cell.angle_gamma   90.00
#
_symmetry.space_group_name_H-M   'P 1'
#
loop_
_entity.id
_entity.type
_entity.pdbx_description
1 polymer ?
#
loop_
_entity_poly.entity_id
_entity_poly.type
_entity_poly.pdbx_seq_one_letter_code
_entity_poly.pdbx_strand_id
1 'polypeptide(L)'
;QNQKTAWWGEDENLIRWGHLETFSPNKTFAFMVSLKRARAMKDWLGRGKGHGIRLHAVVKAGQHPGAYDVVTATIPGADAKLKDEEIAFSCHLDHQRPGANDNASGCATILEVARTVQKLISEGKLARPARTIRFIFPPEIEGTMAQLNGKPEFAKRIKAVVHMDMVGGGPETKAVFHATRGPMSLPSFVHDVAWAFADWVNDESYQFAATGKAHYPMVAPEGGKEPLRAEYSAYTMGSDHDVYQDSSFGIPAIYLNDWPDQYIHTNFDTAANIDPTKLKRAPLRRNEAEYDGGISNSERQFSPPPPGFQVPYDRRLNTSNRPKAAGDGLLTYSRKNEPRGPLAVFGYDYFAVHAKAAGVGTPKLLSYEGLWGGGEEYAYEVLNFADGKRNAQEIRDAVSAEYGPVALEMVVEYLKALEKIGLVEQVK
;
A
#
# COMPACT_ATOMS: atom_id res chain seq x y z
N GLN A 1 6.68 8.11 -12.62
CA GLN A 1 5.26 7.84 -12.36
C GLN A 1 4.37 8.79 -13.17
N ASN A 2 3.46 8.22 -13.95
CA ASN A 2 2.25 8.85 -14.43
C ASN A 2 1.33 7.68 -14.80
N GLN A 3 0.48 7.27 -13.87
CA GLN A 3 -0.28 6.04 -13.99
C GLN A 3 -1.30 6.20 -15.13
N LYS A 4 -1.19 5.35 -16.15
CA LYS A 4 -2.11 5.33 -17.27
C LYS A 4 -3.27 4.43 -16.92
N THR A 5 -4.41 5.03 -16.68
CA THR A 5 -5.69 4.36 -16.47
C THR A 5 -6.56 4.49 -17.71
N ALA A 6 -7.75 3.89 -17.71
CA ALA A 6 -8.70 4.01 -18.81
C ALA A 6 -9.09 5.48 -19.10
N TRP A 7 -9.06 6.35 -18.10
CA TRP A 7 -9.37 7.78 -18.21
C TRP A 7 -8.20 8.64 -18.74
N TRP A 8 -7.07 8.01 -19.08
CA TRP A 8 -5.88 8.73 -19.52
C TRP A 8 -6.13 9.50 -20.83
N GLY A 9 -6.01 10.83 -20.76
CA GLY A 9 -6.13 11.72 -21.91
C GLY A 9 -7.55 12.13 -22.27
N GLU A 10 -8.57 11.72 -21.50
CA GLU A 10 -9.96 12.15 -21.69
C GLU A 10 -10.14 13.64 -21.31
N ASP A 11 -9.66 14.06 -20.13
CA ASP A 11 -9.59 15.48 -19.78
C ASP A 11 -8.23 16.08 -20.17
N GLU A 12 -8.25 16.87 -21.23
CA GLU A 12 -7.06 17.53 -21.77
C GLU A 12 -6.58 18.72 -20.93
N ASN A 13 -7.33 19.15 -19.92
CA ASN A 13 -6.96 20.24 -19.02
C ASN A 13 -6.12 19.79 -17.84
N LEU A 14 -6.05 18.48 -17.57
CA LEU A 14 -5.21 17.92 -16.52
C LEU A 14 -3.73 18.22 -16.80
N ILE A 15 -3.08 18.85 -15.83
CA ILE A 15 -1.62 18.87 -15.68
C ILE A 15 -1.30 17.71 -14.76
N ARG A 16 -0.59 16.73 -15.30
CA ARG A 16 -0.15 15.58 -14.52
C ARG A 16 1.26 15.79 -14.00
N TRP A 17 1.43 15.63 -12.70
CA TRP A 17 2.71 15.72 -12.04
C TRP A 17 3.59 14.55 -12.46
N GLY A 18 4.88 14.83 -12.48
CA GLY A 18 5.92 13.88 -12.79
C GLY A 18 7.22 14.44 -12.24
N HIS A 19 8.15 13.55 -11.95
CA HIS A 19 9.43 13.90 -11.39
C HIS A 19 10.54 13.57 -12.37
N LEU A 20 11.63 14.34 -12.27
CA LEU A 20 12.93 13.93 -12.76
C LEU A 20 13.61 13.12 -11.66
N GLU A 21 14.50 12.21 -12.03
CA GLU A 21 15.32 11.49 -11.06
C GLU A 21 16.13 12.46 -10.18
N THR A 22 15.93 12.39 -8.87
CA THR A 22 16.56 13.30 -7.88
C THR A 22 18.09 13.29 -7.96
N PHE A 23 18.69 12.12 -8.23
CA PHE A 23 20.15 11.95 -8.26
C PHE A 23 20.71 11.76 -9.67
N SER A 24 20.03 12.30 -10.69
CA SER A 24 20.50 12.20 -12.06
C SER A 24 21.85 12.90 -12.26
N PRO A 25 22.79 12.31 -13.03
CA PRO A 25 24.00 13.03 -13.46
C PRO A 25 23.66 14.24 -14.36
N ASN A 26 22.49 14.23 -14.98
CA ASN A 26 22.00 15.30 -15.85
C ASN A 26 21.18 16.31 -15.04
N LYS A 27 21.84 17.35 -14.54
CA LYS A 27 21.18 18.46 -13.84
C LYS A 27 20.31 19.25 -14.82
N THR A 28 19.00 19.08 -14.72
CA THR A 28 18.02 19.73 -15.59
C THR A 28 16.73 20.07 -14.84
N PHE A 29 15.80 20.72 -15.52
CA PHE A 29 14.48 21.05 -15.00
C PHE A 29 13.42 20.78 -16.07
N ALA A 30 12.19 20.59 -15.64
CA ALA A 30 11.04 20.41 -16.52
C ALA A 30 9.84 21.22 -16.00
N PHE A 31 8.95 21.59 -16.91
CA PHE A 31 7.63 22.13 -16.58
C PHE A 31 6.58 21.19 -17.14
N MET A 32 5.60 20.85 -16.30
CA MET A 32 4.43 20.09 -16.74
C MET A 32 3.41 21.04 -17.35
N VAL A 33 2.81 20.64 -18.47
CA VAL A 33 1.72 21.37 -19.13
C VAL A 33 0.58 20.42 -19.42
N SER A 34 -0.64 20.95 -19.54
CA SER A 34 -1.79 20.14 -19.88
C SER A 34 -1.71 19.61 -21.31
N LEU A 35 -2.40 18.51 -21.59
CA LEU A 35 -2.43 17.91 -22.93
C LEU A 35 -2.95 18.89 -23.98
N LYS A 36 -3.97 19.68 -23.63
CA LYS A 36 -4.51 20.76 -24.47
C LYS A 36 -3.43 21.78 -24.83
N ARG A 37 -2.62 22.18 -23.85
CA ARG A 37 -1.52 23.13 -24.08
C ARG A 37 -0.43 22.50 -24.94
N ALA A 38 -0.10 21.22 -24.70
CA ALA A 38 0.88 20.50 -25.51
C ALA A 38 0.45 20.37 -26.98
N ARG A 39 -0.83 20.06 -27.24
CA ARG A 39 -1.39 20.01 -28.61
C ARG A 39 -1.33 21.37 -29.29
N ALA A 40 -1.76 22.43 -28.62
CA ALA A 40 -1.66 23.78 -29.15
C ALA A 40 -0.21 24.20 -29.48
N MET A 41 0.77 23.80 -28.66
CA MET A 41 2.18 24.03 -28.94
C MET A 41 2.67 23.23 -30.16
N LYS A 42 2.26 21.96 -30.29
CA LYS A 42 2.60 21.12 -31.46
C LYS A 42 2.00 21.69 -32.75
N ASP A 43 0.74 22.10 -32.71
CA ASP A 43 0.06 22.71 -33.86
C ASP A 43 0.73 24.01 -34.29
N TRP A 44 1.21 24.82 -33.33
CA TRP A 44 1.98 26.03 -33.63
C TRP A 44 3.29 25.70 -34.35
N LEU A 45 4.09 24.78 -33.79
CA LEU A 45 5.37 24.36 -34.37
C LEU A 45 5.20 23.71 -35.76
N GLY A 46 4.08 23.01 -35.99
CA GLY A 46 3.75 22.36 -37.26
C GLY A 46 3.51 23.32 -38.43
N ARG A 47 3.32 24.63 -38.19
CA ARG A 47 3.06 25.64 -39.24
C ARG A 47 4.30 26.02 -40.06
N GLY A 48 5.47 25.45 -39.76
CA GLY A 48 6.68 25.61 -40.57
C GLY A 48 7.46 26.90 -40.29
N LYS A 49 8.36 27.27 -41.21
CA LYS A 49 9.36 28.33 -41.01
C LYS A 49 8.72 29.63 -40.51
N GLY A 50 9.21 30.15 -39.37
CA GLY A 50 8.71 31.35 -38.70
C GLY A 50 7.90 31.08 -37.43
N HIS A 51 7.44 29.85 -37.19
CA HIS A 51 6.61 29.49 -36.04
C HIS A 51 7.43 28.77 -34.95
N GLY A 52 8.38 29.49 -34.34
CA GLY A 52 9.12 29.01 -33.17
C GLY A 52 8.36 29.25 -31.86
N ILE A 53 8.68 28.48 -30.82
CA ILE A 53 8.29 28.78 -29.45
C ILE A 53 9.55 29.16 -28.67
N ARG A 54 9.58 30.38 -28.13
CA ARG A 54 10.63 30.82 -27.20
C ARG A 54 10.06 30.88 -25.80
N LEU A 55 10.61 30.08 -24.89
CA LEU A 55 10.24 30.07 -23.48
C LEU A 55 11.25 30.88 -22.68
N HIS A 56 10.76 31.68 -21.74
CA HIS A 56 11.57 32.28 -20.68
C HIS A 56 11.25 31.55 -19.39
N ALA A 57 12.19 30.75 -18.91
CA ALA A 57 12.05 29.96 -17.69
C ALA A 57 12.88 30.58 -16.56
N VAL A 58 12.28 30.66 -15.38
CA VAL A 58 12.97 31.02 -14.14
C VAL A 58 12.79 29.86 -13.18
N VAL A 59 13.89 29.21 -12.79
CA VAL A 59 13.89 28.07 -11.89
C VAL A 59 14.76 28.39 -10.70
N LYS A 60 14.18 28.27 -9.50
CA LYS A 60 14.86 28.42 -8.21
C LYS A 60 14.73 27.12 -7.45
N ALA A 61 15.62 26.18 -7.76
CA ALA A 61 15.66 24.85 -7.17
C ALA A 61 17.11 24.46 -6.89
N GLY A 62 17.32 23.61 -5.88
CA GLY A 62 18.62 23.10 -5.49
C GLY A 62 18.50 22.01 -4.44
N GLN A 63 19.60 21.34 -4.16
CA GLN A 63 19.70 20.31 -3.13
C GLN A 63 20.49 20.87 -1.94
N HIS A 64 20.07 20.52 -0.73
CA HIS A 64 20.79 20.83 0.49
C HIS A 64 20.58 19.70 1.51
N PRO A 65 21.50 19.54 2.49
CA PRO A 65 21.24 18.66 3.62
C PRO A 65 19.93 19.04 4.33
N GLY A 66 19.17 18.04 4.74
CA GLY A 66 17.89 18.19 5.44
C GLY A 66 17.62 17.00 6.35
N ALA A 67 16.51 17.07 7.09
CA ALA A 67 16.02 15.98 7.93
C ALA A 67 14.53 15.75 7.63
N TYR A 68 14.07 14.50 7.79
CA TYR A 68 12.65 14.21 7.78
C TYR A 68 12.06 14.47 9.17
N ASP A 69 11.12 15.41 9.23
CA ASP A 69 10.32 15.69 10.43
C ASP A 69 9.06 14.83 10.42
N VAL A 70 9.19 13.58 10.88
CA VAL A 70 8.05 12.66 10.93
C VAL A 70 7.19 12.93 12.16
N VAL A 71 5.96 13.39 11.94
CA VAL A 71 5.01 13.66 13.02
C VAL A 71 4.42 12.34 13.51
N THR A 72 4.41 12.16 14.84
CA THR A 72 3.73 11.02 15.47
C THR A 72 2.97 11.44 16.72
N ALA A 73 1.89 10.72 17.02
CA ALA A 73 1.11 10.90 18.24
C ALA A 73 0.70 9.53 18.83
N THR A 74 0.34 9.50 20.11
CA THR A 74 -0.11 8.27 20.78
C THR A 74 -1.29 8.49 21.71
N ILE A 75 -2.15 7.48 21.79
CA ILE A 75 -3.07 7.26 22.90
C ILE A 75 -2.48 6.09 23.72
N PRO A 76 -1.92 6.34 24.92
CA PRO A 76 -1.25 5.31 25.69
C PRO A 76 -2.19 4.16 26.08
N GLY A 77 -1.66 2.93 26.03
CA GLY A 77 -2.36 1.74 26.49
C GLY A 77 -2.53 1.71 28.01
N ALA A 78 -3.53 0.96 28.49
CA ALA A 78 -3.84 0.79 29.90
C ALA A 78 -3.24 -0.48 30.51
N ASP A 79 -3.02 -1.52 29.71
CA ASP A 79 -2.59 -2.82 30.22
C ASP A 79 -1.10 -2.81 30.55
N ALA A 80 -0.73 -3.29 31.73
CA ALA A 80 0.65 -3.22 32.21
C ALA A 80 1.64 -4.05 31.38
N LYS A 81 1.17 -5.08 30.67
CA LYS A 81 1.99 -5.97 29.84
C LYS A 81 1.93 -5.59 28.36
N LEU A 82 0.82 -5.01 27.90
CA LEU A 82 0.58 -4.74 26.48
C LEU A 82 0.76 -3.28 26.08
N LYS A 83 0.83 -2.33 27.01
CA LYS A 83 0.95 -0.89 26.69
C LYS A 83 2.18 -0.51 25.88
N ASP A 84 3.24 -1.32 25.91
CA ASP A 84 4.46 -1.09 25.14
C ASP A 84 4.38 -1.70 23.72
N GLU A 85 3.33 -2.47 23.44
CA GLU A 85 2.94 -2.88 22.10
C GLU A 85 2.01 -1.84 21.47
N GLU A 86 2.18 -1.60 20.17
CA GLU A 86 1.51 -0.53 19.44
C GLU A 86 0.67 -1.08 18.28
N ILE A 87 -0.55 -0.56 18.11
CA ILE A 87 -1.32 -0.64 16.86
C ILE A 87 -1.23 0.73 16.21
N ALA A 88 -0.70 0.78 14.99
CA ALA A 88 -0.43 2.04 14.31
C ALA A 88 -1.48 2.36 13.24
N PHE A 89 -1.82 3.63 13.13
CA PHE A 89 -2.48 4.22 11.98
C PHE A 89 -1.44 5.05 11.23
N SER A 90 -1.31 4.83 9.93
CA SER A 90 -0.30 5.48 9.09
C SER A 90 -0.93 6.09 7.85
N CYS A 91 -0.39 7.22 7.42
CA CYS A 91 -0.75 7.93 6.20
C CYS A 91 0.35 8.96 5.92
N HIS A 92 0.90 9.01 4.71
CA HIS A 92 1.95 9.98 4.41
C HIS A 92 1.42 11.41 4.32
N LEU A 93 2.23 12.36 4.80
CA LEU A 93 1.85 13.77 4.94
C LEU A 93 2.35 14.64 3.78
N ASP A 94 3.31 14.15 3.02
CA ASP A 94 3.84 14.81 1.85
C ASP A 94 2.98 14.51 0.61
N HIS A 95 2.77 15.53 -0.21
CA HIS A 95 2.35 15.35 -1.60
C HIS A 95 2.48 16.68 -2.38
N GLN A 96 2.49 16.63 -3.71
CA GLN A 96 2.36 17.83 -4.53
C GLN A 96 0.96 18.43 -4.41
N ARG A 97 0.88 19.77 -4.35
CA ARG A 97 -0.40 20.47 -4.31
C ARG A 97 -1.21 20.23 -5.61
N PRO A 98 -2.53 20.04 -5.52
CA PRO A 98 -3.34 20.24 -4.31
C PRO A 98 -3.37 19.06 -3.33
N GLY A 99 -3.25 17.80 -3.79
CA GLY A 99 -2.98 16.63 -2.95
C GLY A 99 -4.10 16.28 -1.97
N ALA A 100 -5.36 16.39 -2.42
CA ALA A 100 -6.52 16.28 -1.55
C ALA A 100 -6.89 14.83 -1.22
N ASN A 101 -6.98 13.96 -2.23
CA ASN A 101 -7.18 12.55 -2.00
C ASN A 101 -5.83 11.91 -1.66
N ASP A 102 -4.82 12.19 -2.48
CA ASP A 102 -3.44 11.74 -2.34
C ASP A 102 -2.58 12.87 -1.72
N ASN A 103 -2.39 12.92 -0.40
CA ASN A 103 -2.87 11.98 0.64
C ASN A 103 -3.55 12.70 1.83
N ALA A 104 -4.01 13.94 1.62
CA ALA A 104 -4.63 14.69 2.71
C ALA A 104 -5.89 14.00 3.28
N SER A 105 -6.58 13.19 2.47
CA SER A 105 -7.76 12.41 2.88
C SER A 105 -7.43 11.37 3.96
N GLY A 106 -6.35 10.61 3.80
CA GLY A 106 -5.88 9.64 4.80
C GLY A 106 -5.43 10.35 6.07
N CYS A 107 -4.67 11.44 5.92
CA CYS A 107 -4.13 12.21 7.04
C CYS A 107 -5.25 12.77 7.90
N ALA A 108 -6.25 13.38 7.26
CA ALA A 108 -7.44 13.91 7.95
C ALA A 108 -8.22 12.80 8.65
N THR A 109 -8.36 11.63 8.00
CA THR A 109 -9.09 10.49 8.54
C THR A 109 -8.41 9.94 9.80
N ILE A 110 -7.11 9.66 9.77
CA ILE A 110 -6.40 9.09 10.93
C ILE A 110 -6.32 10.08 12.09
N LEU A 111 -6.24 11.39 11.80
CA LEU A 111 -6.33 12.43 12.82
C LEU A 111 -7.71 12.45 13.47
N GLU A 112 -8.79 12.34 12.71
CA GLU A 112 -10.14 12.32 13.26
C GLU A 112 -10.44 11.03 14.04
N VAL A 113 -9.85 9.89 13.64
CA VAL A 113 -9.85 8.67 14.47
C VAL A 113 -9.19 8.96 15.83
N ALA A 114 -8.01 9.57 15.85
CA ALA A 114 -7.31 9.93 17.09
C ALA A 114 -8.17 10.83 18.00
N ARG A 115 -8.75 11.89 17.42
CA ARG A 115 -9.61 12.84 18.12
C ARG A 115 -10.86 12.17 18.68
N THR A 116 -11.50 11.31 17.89
CA THR A 116 -12.70 10.58 18.32
C THR A 116 -12.39 9.64 19.49
N VAL A 117 -11.37 8.79 19.36
CA VAL A 117 -11.00 7.82 20.39
C VAL A 117 -10.62 8.54 21.68
N GLN A 118 -9.79 9.58 21.59
CA GLN A 118 -9.38 10.37 22.75
C GLN A 118 -10.58 11.05 23.44
N LYS A 119 -11.52 11.59 22.66
CA LYS A 119 -12.74 12.20 23.19
C LYS A 119 -13.59 11.17 23.95
N LEU A 120 -13.88 10.02 23.32
CA LEU A 120 -14.69 8.98 23.95
C LEU A 120 -14.07 8.42 25.24
N ILE A 121 -12.73 8.29 25.28
CA ILE A 121 -12.00 7.92 26.50
C ILE A 121 -12.15 9.01 27.57
N SER A 122 -11.98 10.28 27.21
CA SER A 122 -12.08 11.39 28.17
C SER A 122 -13.48 11.56 28.75
N GLU A 123 -14.50 11.20 27.98
CA GLU A 123 -15.91 11.23 28.39
C GLU A 123 -16.34 9.95 29.13
N GLY A 124 -15.45 8.96 29.30
CA GLY A 124 -15.75 7.68 29.94
C GLY A 124 -16.67 6.77 29.14
N LYS A 125 -16.85 7.03 27.84
CA LYS A 125 -17.68 6.24 26.92
C LYS A 125 -16.93 5.08 26.27
N LEU A 126 -15.61 5.15 26.27
CA LEU A 126 -14.71 4.13 25.73
C LEU A 126 -13.64 3.84 26.78
N ALA A 127 -13.40 2.57 27.06
CA ALA A 127 -12.26 2.19 27.89
C ALA A 127 -10.96 2.57 27.18
N ARG A 128 -9.91 2.88 27.95
CA ARG A 128 -8.59 3.06 27.37
C ARG A 128 -8.13 1.71 26.77
N PRO A 129 -7.59 1.69 25.54
CA PRO A 129 -7.17 0.45 24.88
C PRO A 129 -6.09 -0.27 25.70
N ALA A 130 -6.02 -1.60 25.59
CA ALA A 130 -4.98 -2.38 26.26
C ALA A 130 -3.58 -2.03 25.74
N ARG A 131 -3.44 -1.99 24.41
CA ARG A 131 -2.23 -1.55 23.68
C ARG A 131 -2.23 -0.05 23.43
N THR A 132 -1.05 0.51 23.19
CA THR A 132 -0.93 1.90 22.74
C THR A 132 -1.42 2.01 21.29
N ILE A 133 -2.21 3.04 20.99
CA ILE A 133 -2.56 3.39 19.60
C ILE A 133 -1.59 4.48 19.15
N ARG A 134 -0.91 4.27 18.03
CA ARG A 134 0.01 5.24 17.44
C ARG A 134 -0.56 5.80 16.15
N PHE A 135 -0.30 7.08 15.89
CA PHE A 135 -0.60 7.76 14.63
C PHE A 135 0.71 8.26 14.04
N ILE A 136 0.97 7.95 12.77
CA ILE A 136 2.24 8.20 12.08
C ILE A 136 1.94 8.94 10.79
N PHE A 137 2.65 10.04 10.56
CA PHE A 137 2.51 10.90 9.39
C PHE A 137 3.88 11.07 8.71
N PRO A 138 4.41 10.03 8.04
CA PRO A 138 5.72 10.06 7.42
C PRO A 138 5.69 10.76 6.06
N PRO A 139 6.86 11.10 5.48
CA PRO A 139 7.00 11.19 4.04
C PRO A 139 6.88 9.81 3.39
N GLU A 140 6.19 9.71 2.26
CA GLU A 140 5.82 8.45 1.62
C GLU A 140 7.04 7.59 1.30
N ILE A 141 6.99 6.32 1.71
CA ILE A 141 8.00 5.26 1.58
C ILE A 141 9.34 5.61 2.25
N GLU A 142 10.04 6.64 1.79
CA GLU A 142 11.36 7.05 2.27
C GLU A 142 11.34 7.47 3.74
N GLY A 143 10.31 8.23 4.15
CA GLY A 143 10.15 8.67 5.54
C GLY A 143 9.87 7.51 6.48
N THR A 144 9.04 6.57 6.04
CA THR A 144 8.77 5.32 6.78
C THR A 144 10.02 4.47 6.89
N MET A 145 10.74 4.24 5.79
CA MET A 145 12.02 3.51 5.80
C MET A 145 13.04 4.17 6.73
N ALA A 146 13.20 5.49 6.65
CA ALA A 146 14.13 6.24 7.49
C ALA A 146 13.76 6.14 8.96
N GLN A 147 12.46 6.19 9.30
CA GLN A 147 11.98 6.04 10.66
C GLN A 147 12.23 4.64 11.23
N LEU A 148 11.90 3.59 10.48
CA LEU A 148 12.04 2.21 10.95
C LEU A 148 13.52 1.79 11.07
N ASN A 149 14.38 2.22 10.13
CA ASN A 149 15.82 1.98 10.20
C ASN A 149 16.51 2.82 11.29
N GLY A 150 16.16 4.10 11.39
CA GLY A 150 16.78 5.03 12.34
C GLY A 150 16.39 4.77 13.81
N LYS A 151 15.26 4.09 14.04
CA LYS A 151 14.77 3.73 15.38
C LYS A 151 14.27 2.28 15.40
N PRO A 152 15.14 1.25 15.46
CA PRO A 152 14.71 -0.15 15.40
C PRO A 152 13.74 -0.57 16.52
N GLU A 153 13.84 0.05 17.70
CA GLU A 153 12.88 -0.18 18.81
C GLU A 153 11.47 0.33 18.47
N PHE A 154 11.34 1.28 17.55
CA PHE A 154 10.06 1.74 17.03
C PHE A 154 9.39 0.61 16.24
N ALA A 155 10.11 -0.02 15.30
CA ALA A 155 9.60 -1.13 14.50
C ALA A 155 9.15 -2.33 15.37
N LYS A 156 9.93 -2.71 16.38
CA LYS A 156 9.64 -3.88 17.25
C LYS A 156 8.33 -3.75 18.06
N ARG A 157 7.91 -2.52 18.37
CA ARG A 157 6.71 -2.25 19.17
C ARG A 157 5.43 -2.35 18.36
N ILE A 158 5.48 -2.01 17.07
CA ILE A 158 4.30 -2.03 16.20
C ILE A 158 3.92 -3.49 15.89
N LYS A 159 2.70 -3.88 16.24
CA LYS A 159 2.17 -5.24 16.02
C LYS A 159 1.28 -5.33 14.79
N ALA A 160 0.67 -4.22 14.40
CA ALA A 160 -0.08 -4.10 13.16
C ALA A 160 -0.20 -2.63 12.75
N VAL A 161 -0.36 -2.39 11.46
CA VAL A 161 -0.61 -1.06 10.88
C VAL A 161 -1.95 -1.06 10.14
N VAL A 162 -2.73 0.00 10.32
CA VAL A 162 -3.82 0.37 9.41
C VAL A 162 -3.31 1.56 8.60
N HIS A 163 -2.88 1.28 7.38
CA HIS A 163 -2.37 2.29 6.46
C HIS A 163 -3.53 2.81 5.59
N MET A 164 -3.73 4.12 5.61
CA MET A 164 -4.79 4.80 4.87
C MET A 164 -4.17 5.78 3.90
N ASP A 165 -4.29 5.50 2.62
CA ASP A 165 -3.86 6.37 1.53
C ASP A 165 -5.02 6.57 0.57
N MET A 166 -5.30 7.80 0.16
CA MET A 166 -6.40 8.07 -0.77
C MET A 166 -7.74 7.47 -0.32
N VAL A 167 -8.28 7.86 0.84
CA VAL A 167 -9.50 7.22 1.40
C VAL A 167 -10.78 8.07 1.25
N GLY A 168 -10.68 9.19 0.54
CA GLY A 168 -11.73 10.22 0.50
C GLY A 168 -12.41 10.41 -0.84
N GLY A 169 -11.99 9.74 -1.90
CA GLY A 169 -12.44 10.00 -3.27
C GLY A 169 -13.93 9.79 -3.45
N GLY A 170 -14.65 10.84 -3.85
CA GLY A 170 -16.06 10.75 -4.26
C GLY A 170 -16.24 10.11 -5.64
N PRO A 171 -17.49 9.94 -6.12
CA PRO A 171 -17.79 9.29 -7.41
C PRO A 171 -17.12 9.94 -8.63
N GLU A 172 -16.73 11.21 -8.53
CA GLU A 172 -16.00 11.91 -9.59
C GLU A 172 -14.58 11.37 -9.79
N THR A 173 -13.95 10.78 -8.77
CA THR A 173 -12.61 10.17 -8.89
C THR A 173 -12.58 8.88 -9.71
N LYS A 174 -13.76 8.24 -9.89
CA LYS A 174 -13.95 6.90 -10.49
C LYS A 174 -13.29 5.76 -9.71
N ALA A 175 -12.75 6.06 -8.53
CA ALA A 175 -12.08 5.07 -7.71
C ALA A 175 -13.05 4.13 -7.00
N VAL A 176 -12.57 2.93 -6.80
CA VAL A 176 -13.14 1.91 -5.94
C VAL A 176 -12.34 1.89 -4.64
N PHE A 177 -13.04 1.80 -3.52
CA PHE A 177 -12.40 1.70 -2.21
C PHE A 177 -11.94 0.26 -2.00
N HIS A 178 -10.65 0.04 -1.78
CA HIS A 178 -10.07 -1.28 -1.56
C HIS A 178 -9.73 -1.48 -0.08
N ALA A 179 -10.05 -2.67 0.43
CA ALA A 179 -9.53 -3.20 1.68
C ALA A 179 -8.50 -4.29 1.36
N THR A 180 -7.26 -3.85 1.18
CA THR A 180 -6.15 -4.66 0.69
C THR A 180 -5.49 -5.43 1.84
N ARG A 181 -5.32 -6.74 1.64
CA ARG A 181 -4.59 -7.62 2.57
C ARG A 181 -3.08 -7.51 2.36
N GLY A 182 -2.33 -8.07 3.32
CA GLY A 182 -0.89 -8.23 3.21
C GLY A 182 -0.42 -9.37 2.29
N PRO A 183 0.89 -9.37 1.99
CA PRO A 183 1.52 -10.38 1.14
C PRO A 183 1.41 -11.77 1.73
N MET A 184 1.41 -12.82 0.91
CA MET A 184 1.36 -14.20 1.42
C MET A 184 2.60 -14.61 2.20
N SER A 185 3.74 -13.95 2.00
CA SER A 185 4.94 -14.11 2.82
C SER A 185 4.74 -13.70 4.30
N LEU A 186 3.75 -12.86 4.59
CA LEU A 186 3.41 -12.38 5.93
C LEU A 186 1.90 -12.53 6.25
N PRO A 187 1.41 -13.77 6.44
CA PRO A 187 0.00 -14.00 6.76
C PRO A 187 -0.34 -13.44 8.15
N SER A 188 -1.52 -12.84 8.27
CA SER A 188 -2.01 -12.28 9.55
C SER A 188 -3.53 -12.24 9.60
N PHE A 189 -4.10 -12.47 10.79
CA PHE A 189 -5.55 -12.42 11.03
C PHE A 189 -6.12 -10.99 10.95
N VAL A 190 -5.26 -9.97 10.99
CA VAL A 190 -5.71 -8.56 10.93
C VAL A 190 -6.43 -8.24 9.62
N HIS A 191 -6.13 -8.97 8.54
CA HIS A 191 -6.82 -8.81 7.27
C HIS A 191 -8.26 -9.32 7.34
N ASP A 192 -8.49 -10.47 7.99
CA ASP A 192 -9.85 -11.02 8.18
C ASP A 192 -10.70 -10.09 9.04
N VAL A 193 -10.08 -9.46 10.05
CA VAL A 193 -10.74 -8.43 10.86
C VAL A 193 -11.12 -7.22 10.00
N ALA A 194 -10.22 -6.73 9.15
CA ALA A 194 -10.49 -5.60 8.26
C ALA A 194 -11.65 -5.90 7.29
N TRP A 195 -11.65 -7.09 6.69
CA TRP A 195 -12.73 -7.52 5.79
C TRP A 195 -14.06 -7.64 6.50
N ALA A 196 -14.10 -8.23 7.70
CA ALA A 196 -15.34 -8.30 8.48
C ALA A 196 -15.93 -6.90 8.78
N PHE A 197 -15.09 -5.91 9.05
CA PHE A 197 -15.57 -4.52 9.20
C PHE A 197 -15.98 -3.88 7.88
N ALA A 198 -15.28 -4.17 6.78
CA ALA A 198 -15.64 -3.69 5.45
C ALA A 198 -17.02 -4.23 5.00
N ASP A 199 -17.30 -5.52 5.20
CA ASP A 199 -18.62 -6.12 4.96
C ASP A 199 -19.70 -5.41 5.76
N TRP A 200 -19.46 -5.21 7.06
CA TRP A 200 -20.43 -4.51 7.92
C TRP A 200 -20.70 -3.06 7.46
N VAL A 201 -19.65 -2.32 7.07
CA VAL A 201 -19.81 -0.96 6.53
C VAL A 201 -20.53 -0.98 5.18
N ASN A 202 -20.25 -1.96 4.33
CA ASN A 202 -20.92 -2.15 3.05
C ASN A 202 -22.42 -2.38 3.25
N ASP A 203 -22.80 -3.27 4.18
CA ASP A 203 -24.19 -3.56 4.50
C ASP A 203 -24.92 -2.31 5.01
N GLU A 204 -24.40 -1.64 6.04
CA GLU A 204 -25.05 -0.45 6.62
C GLU A 204 -25.14 0.70 5.62
N SER A 205 -24.07 0.96 4.86
CA SER A 205 -24.06 2.03 3.86
C SER A 205 -25.00 1.74 2.70
N TYR A 206 -25.14 0.47 2.28
CA TYR A 206 -26.09 0.07 1.26
C TYR A 206 -27.54 0.18 1.74
N GLN A 207 -27.85 -0.28 2.97
CA GLN A 207 -29.18 -0.13 3.53
C GLN A 207 -29.61 1.35 3.60
N PHE A 208 -28.69 2.22 4.03
CA PHE A 208 -28.94 3.66 4.03
C PHE A 208 -29.16 4.21 2.62
N ALA A 209 -28.29 3.86 1.66
CA ALA A 209 -28.41 4.32 0.28
C ALA A 209 -29.73 3.89 -0.35
N ALA A 210 -30.19 2.67 -0.08
CA ALA A 210 -31.38 2.10 -0.68
C ALA A 210 -32.69 2.60 -0.04
N THR A 211 -32.70 2.87 1.26
CA THR A 211 -33.95 3.10 2.01
C THR A 211 -34.03 4.45 2.73
N GLY A 212 -32.91 5.17 2.82
CA GLY A 212 -32.76 6.36 3.67
C GLY A 212 -32.67 6.05 5.18
N LYS A 213 -32.59 4.77 5.55
CA LYS A 213 -32.51 4.30 6.95
C LYS A 213 -31.47 3.18 7.08
N ALA A 214 -30.71 3.22 8.16
CA ALA A 214 -29.78 2.16 8.57
C ALA A 214 -29.61 2.25 10.09
N HIS A 215 -29.11 1.19 10.72
CA HIS A 215 -28.84 1.25 12.16
C HIS A 215 -27.68 2.21 12.43
N TYR A 216 -26.65 2.14 11.56
CA TYR A 216 -25.49 3.01 11.58
C TYR A 216 -25.33 3.69 10.22
N PRO A 217 -26.04 4.80 9.96
CA PRO A 217 -26.04 5.42 8.62
C PRO A 217 -24.67 5.93 8.15
N MET A 218 -23.80 6.32 9.09
CA MET A 218 -22.43 6.78 8.83
C MET A 218 -22.34 7.84 7.71
N VAL A 219 -23.21 8.85 7.76
CA VAL A 219 -23.31 9.90 6.75
C VAL A 219 -22.85 11.25 7.29
N ALA A 220 -22.20 12.04 6.44
CA ALA A 220 -21.89 13.44 6.70
C ALA A 220 -23.00 14.34 6.14
N PRO A 221 -23.37 15.45 6.82
CA PRO A 221 -24.41 16.35 6.33
C PRO A 221 -24.18 16.87 4.90
N GLU A 222 -22.91 17.11 4.55
CA GLU A 222 -22.48 17.62 3.24
C GLU A 222 -21.89 16.53 2.33
N GLY A 223 -21.99 15.26 2.74
CA GLY A 223 -21.42 14.14 1.99
C GLY A 223 -22.42 13.41 1.10
N GLY A 224 -21.89 12.49 0.32
CA GLY A 224 -22.63 11.57 -0.53
C GLY A 224 -23.52 10.61 0.28
N LYS A 225 -24.40 9.92 -0.45
CA LYS A 225 -25.29 8.88 0.08
C LYS A 225 -25.01 7.50 -0.52
N GLU A 226 -24.08 7.44 -1.46
CA GLU A 226 -23.65 6.26 -2.19
C GLU A 226 -23.19 5.18 -1.20
N PRO A 227 -23.40 3.88 -1.49
CA PRO A 227 -22.82 2.81 -0.70
C PRO A 227 -21.29 2.84 -0.82
N LEU A 228 -20.56 2.42 0.24
CA LEU A 228 -19.09 2.39 0.19
C LEU A 228 -18.57 1.40 -0.86
N ARG A 229 -19.14 0.18 -0.88
CA ARG A 229 -18.73 -0.93 -1.77
C ARG A 229 -17.22 -1.17 -1.73
N ALA A 230 -16.69 -1.33 -0.52
CA ALA A 230 -15.32 -1.75 -0.31
C ALA A 230 -15.06 -3.09 -1.00
N GLU A 231 -14.04 -3.17 -1.85
CA GLU A 231 -13.60 -4.39 -2.52
C GLU A 231 -12.40 -5.02 -1.81
N TYR A 232 -12.39 -6.35 -1.77
CA TYR A 232 -11.27 -7.11 -1.24
C TYR A 232 -10.20 -7.23 -2.31
N SER A 233 -9.02 -6.70 -2.01
CA SER A 233 -7.86 -6.84 -2.89
C SER A 233 -6.84 -7.79 -2.30
N ALA A 234 -6.18 -8.56 -3.18
CA ALA A 234 -4.90 -9.19 -2.87
C ALA A 234 -3.83 -8.10 -2.63
N TYR A 235 -2.68 -8.49 -2.09
CA TYR A 235 -1.59 -7.52 -1.90
C TYR A 235 -1.21 -6.88 -3.23
N THR A 236 -1.18 -5.55 -3.23
CA THR A 236 -0.69 -4.73 -4.33
C THR A 236 0.23 -3.68 -3.73
N MET A 237 1.31 -3.37 -4.42
CA MET A 237 2.22 -2.31 -4.01
C MET A 237 1.61 -0.93 -4.28
N GLY A 238 2.05 0.09 -3.55
CA GLY A 238 1.68 1.46 -3.89
C GLY A 238 1.80 2.50 -2.79
N SER A 239 2.18 2.15 -1.55
CA SER A 239 2.30 3.12 -0.45
C SER A 239 3.08 2.53 0.74
N ASP A 240 3.14 3.24 1.89
CA ASP A 240 3.98 2.87 3.05
C ASP A 240 3.77 1.45 3.61
N HIS A 241 2.62 0.81 3.36
CA HIS A 241 2.37 -0.58 3.79
C HIS A 241 3.43 -1.54 3.24
N ASP A 242 3.97 -1.27 2.05
CA ASP A 242 5.06 -2.01 1.42
C ASP A 242 6.30 -2.07 2.31
N VAL A 243 6.60 -0.97 3.01
CA VAL A 243 7.75 -0.86 3.91
C VAL A 243 7.50 -1.62 5.19
N TYR A 244 6.32 -1.48 5.80
CA TYR A 244 6.01 -2.18 7.05
C TYR A 244 6.02 -3.70 6.87
N GLN A 245 5.49 -4.18 5.74
CA GLN A 245 5.28 -5.60 5.46
C GLN A 245 6.51 -6.30 4.88
N ASP A 246 7.52 -5.55 4.46
CA ASP A 246 8.78 -6.08 3.97
C ASP A 246 9.36 -7.06 4.99
N SER A 247 9.84 -8.21 4.52
CA SER A 247 10.33 -9.32 5.38
C SER A 247 11.44 -8.93 6.37
N SER A 248 12.16 -7.83 6.14
CA SER A 248 13.15 -7.30 7.10
C SER A 248 12.54 -6.56 8.30
N PHE A 249 11.27 -6.14 8.21
CA PHE A 249 10.49 -5.55 9.30
C PHE A 249 9.37 -6.49 9.80
N GLY A 250 8.65 -7.13 8.89
CA GLY A 250 7.65 -8.16 9.19
C GLY A 250 6.47 -7.67 10.00
N ILE A 251 6.02 -6.42 9.77
CA ILE A 251 4.89 -5.82 10.48
C ILE A 251 3.63 -5.94 9.60
N PRO A 252 2.61 -6.71 10.00
CA PRO A 252 1.38 -6.82 9.23
C PRO A 252 0.69 -5.46 9.06
N ALA A 253 0.26 -5.14 7.84
CA ALA A 253 -0.47 -3.92 7.53
C ALA A 253 -1.74 -4.22 6.73
N ILE A 254 -2.81 -3.50 7.06
CA ILE A 254 -4.01 -3.37 6.23
C ILE A 254 -3.81 -2.12 5.40
N TYR A 255 -4.02 -2.22 4.09
CA TYR A 255 -3.96 -1.08 3.19
C TYR A 255 -5.37 -0.71 2.73
N LEU A 256 -5.80 0.50 3.06
CA LEU A 256 -7.11 1.03 2.69
C LEU A 256 -6.89 2.17 1.69
N ASN A 257 -7.42 2.02 0.48
CA ASN A 257 -7.17 3.00 -0.57
C ASN A 257 -8.19 3.08 -1.68
N ASP A 258 -8.28 4.25 -2.29
CA ASP A 258 -9.01 4.49 -3.51
C ASP A 258 -8.14 4.23 -4.72
N TRP A 259 -8.59 3.29 -5.52
CA TRP A 259 -7.95 2.95 -6.78
C TRP A 259 -8.98 2.45 -7.78
N PRO A 260 -8.79 2.65 -9.08
CA PRO A 260 -7.97 3.68 -9.70
C PRO A 260 -8.60 5.09 -9.57
N ASP A 261 -7.78 6.12 -9.33
CA ASP A 261 -8.25 7.52 -9.27
C ASP A 261 -7.80 8.29 -10.53
N GLN A 262 -8.74 8.91 -11.25
CA GLN A 262 -8.41 9.63 -12.48
C GLN A 262 -7.65 10.95 -12.25
N TYR A 263 -7.76 11.54 -11.05
CA TYR A 263 -7.18 12.81 -10.66
C TYR A 263 -5.87 12.68 -9.89
N ILE A 264 -5.46 11.46 -9.52
CA ILE A 264 -4.18 11.20 -8.85
C ILE A 264 -3.02 11.90 -9.57
N HIS A 265 -2.14 12.53 -8.78
CA HIS A 265 -1.00 13.29 -9.27
C HIS A 265 -1.39 14.34 -10.32
N THR A 266 -2.52 15.04 -10.16
CA THR A 266 -2.90 16.12 -11.07
C THR A 266 -3.24 17.41 -10.34
N ASN A 267 -3.33 18.50 -11.09
CA ASN A 267 -3.87 19.76 -10.58
C ASN A 267 -5.36 19.70 -10.20
N PHE A 268 -6.06 18.60 -10.51
CA PHE A 268 -7.48 18.41 -10.17
C PHE A 268 -7.67 17.54 -8.93
N ASP A 269 -6.61 17.00 -8.32
CA ASP A 269 -6.73 16.37 -7.00
C ASP A 269 -7.00 17.41 -5.91
N THR A 270 -8.26 17.83 -5.82
CA THR A 270 -8.72 18.95 -5.00
C THR A 270 -9.76 18.50 -3.98
N ALA A 271 -9.92 19.27 -2.91
CA ALA A 271 -10.88 18.98 -1.84
C ALA A 271 -12.33 18.85 -2.34
N ALA A 272 -12.66 19.43 -3.50
CA ALA A 272 -13.99 19.31 -4.11
C ALA A 272 -14.31 17.89 -4.59
N ASN A 273 -13.30 17.05 -4.79
CA ASN A 273 -13.48 15.65 -5.20
C ASN A 273 -13.57 14.70 -4.01
N ILE A 274 -13.47 15.22 -2.78
CA ILE A 274 -13.51 14.42 -1.56
C ILE A 274 -14.94 14.34 -1.03
N ASP A 275 -15.37 13.13 -0.68
CA ASP A 275 -16.65 12.88 -0.04
C ASP A 275 -16.47 12.74 1.50
N PRO A 276 -16.97 13.70 2.30
CA PRO A 276 -16.93 13.62 3.76
C PRO A 276 -17.67 12.39 4.34
N THR A 277 -18.68 11.86 3.66
CA THR A 277 -19.36 10.62 4.07
C THR A 277 -18.41 9.44 3.96
N LYS A 278 -17.64 9.36 2.87
CA LYS A 278 -16.64 8.31 2.68
C LYS A 278 -15.52 8.37 3.72
N LEU A 279 -14.99 9.56 4.01
CA LEU A 279 -13.99 9.75 5.09
C LEU A 279 -14.48 9.22 6.46
N LYS A 280 -15.77 9.36 6.77
CA LYS A 280 -16.34 8.81 8.02
C LYS A 280 -16.34 7.27 8.05
N ARG A 281 -16.50 6.63 6.89
CA ARG A 281 -16.64 5.18 6.73
C ARG A 281 -15.29 4.48 6.56
N ALA A 282 -14.34 5.14 5.91
CA ALA A 282 -13.00 4.64 5.61
C ALA A 282 -12.25 3.99 6.79
N PRO A 283 -12.28 4.50 8.03
CA PRO A 283 -11.57 3.84 9.14
C PRO A 283 -12.25 2.56 9.64
N LEU A 284 -13.31 2.08 8.98
CA LEU A 284 -13.97 0.79 9.22
C LEU A 284 -14.34 0.55 10.70
N ARG A 285 -14.88 1.58 11.36
CA ARG A 285 -15.16 1.55 12.81
C ARG A 285 -16.60 1.14 13.09
N ARG A 286 -16.78 0.11 13.94
CA ARG A 286 -18.06 -0.21 14.60
C ARG A 286 -18.11 0.42 16.01
N ASN A 287 -19.30 0.73 16.52
CA ASN A 287 -19.47 1.17 17.90
C ASN A 287 -19.21 -0.01 18.86
N GLU A 288 -18.31 0.17 19.83
CA GLU A 288 -17.76 -0.90 20.69
C GLU A 288 -18.75 -1.45 21.73
N ALA A 289 -19.87 -0.77 21.98
CA ALA A 289 -20.87 -1.18 22.97
C ALA A 289 -21.53 -2.56 22.70
N GLU A 290 -21.33 -3.14 21.52
CA GLU A 290 -21.85 -4.46 21.13
C GLU A 290 -20.75 -5.50 20.82
N TYR A 291 -19.46 -5.12 20.84
CA TYR A 291 -18.37 -5.98 20.32
C TYR A 291 -17.98 -7.13 21.25
N ASP A 292 -18.27 -7.01 22.55
CA ASP A 292 -17.86 -8.01 23.56
C ASP A 292 -18.57 -9.37 23.40
N GLY A 293 -19.63 -9.44 22.57
CA GLY A 293 -20.33 -10.68 22.23
C GLY A 293 -19.98 -11.29 20.87
N GLY A 294 -19.23 -10.59 20.01
CA GLY A 294 -19.05 -10.96 18.60
C GLY A 294 -17.80 -11.79 18.31
N ILE A 295 -16.62 -11.33 18.76
CA ILE A 295 -15.36 -12.07 18.56
C ILE A 295 -15.22 -13.22 19.55
N SER A 296 -15.68 -13.03 20.78
CA SER A 296 -15.74 -14.11 21.79
C SER A 296 -16.68 -15.25 21.38
N ASN A 297 -17.68 -14.96 20.53
CA ASN A 297 -18.54 -15.97 19.90
C ASN A 297 -18.03 -16.44 18.54
N SER A 298 -17.26 -15.66 17.76
CA SER A 298 -16.74 -16.14 16.47
C SER A 298 -15.64 -17.19 16.66
N GLU A 299 -14.79 -17.06 17.69
CA GLU A 299 -13.85 -18.14 18.09
C GLU A 299 -14.59 -19.39 18.60
N ARG A 300 -15.81 -19.25 19.13
CA ARG A 300 -16.67 -20.37 19.56
C ARG A 300 -17.66 -20.87 18.48
N GLN A 301 -17.83 -20.12 17.39
CA GLN A 301 -18.70 -20.44 16.24
C GLN A 301 -17.95 -21.08 15.08
N PHE A 302 -16.62 -21.24 15.19
CA PHE A 302 -15.96 -22.39 14.56
C PHE A 302 -16.46 -23.65 15.25
N SER A 303 -17.68 -24.05 14.91
CA SER A 303 -18.10 -25.43 15.11
C SER A 303 -17.04 -26.28 14.41
N PRO A 304 -16.46 -27.30 15.07
CA PRO A 304 -15.71 -28.29 14.33
C PRO A 304 -16.62 -28.76 13.17
N PRO A 305 -16.06 -28.97 11.96
CA PRO A 305 -16.84 -29.44 10.83
C PRO A 305 -17.73 -30.61 11.30
N PRO A 306 -19.01 -30.67 10.87
CA PRO A 306 -19.94 -31.69 11.34
C PRO A 306 -19.29 -33.08 11.31
N PRO A 307 -19.58 -34.01 12.24
CA PRO A 307 -19.02 -35.35 12.20
C PRO A 307 -19.28 -35.99 10.82
N GLY A 308 -18.21 -36.17 10.03
CA GLY A 308 -18.29 -36.67 8.64
C GLY A 308 -18.19 -35.62 7.53
N PHE A 309 -18.10 -34.32 7.85
CA PHE A 309 -17.78 -33.27 6.88
C PHE A 309 -16.29 -33.33 6.54
N GLN A 310 -15.98 -34.00 5.43
CA GLN A 310 -14.67 -33.89 4.81
C GLN A 310 -14.60 -32.53 4.13
N VAL A 311 -13.63 -31.69 4.50
CA VAL A 311 -13.18 -30.60 3.63
C VAL A 311 -12.92 -31.26 2.27
N PRO A 312 -13.56 -30.83 1.16
CA PRO A 312 -13.33 -31.46 -0.12
C PRO A 312 -11.82 -31.41 -0.38
N TYR A 313 -11.20 -32.58 -0.35
CA TYR A 313 -9.80 -32.74 -0.67
C TYR A 313 -9.68 -32.42 -2.16
N ASP A 314 -9.35 -31.16 -2.48
CA ASP A 314 -9.00 -30.81 -3.84
C ASP A 314 -7.76 -31.65 -4.17
N ARG A 315 -7.89 -32.60 -5.10
CA ARG A 315 -6.76 -33.42 -5.57
C ARG A 315 -5.60 -32.57 -6.10
N ARG A 316 -5.83 -31.29 -6.44
CA ARG A 316 -4.79 -30.31 -6.82
C ARG A 316 -3.98 -29.79 -5.64
N LEU A 317 -4.50 -29.87 -4.41
CA LEU A 317 -3.77 -29.56 -3.17
C LEU A 317 -3.00 -30.77 -2.64
N ASN A 318 -3.03 -31.91 -3.35
CA ASN A 318 -2.21 -33.07 -3.01
C ASN A 318 -0.72 -32.76 -3.24
N THR A 319 0.00 -32.46 -2.16
CA THR A 319 1.45 -32.20 -2.17
C THR A 319 2.25 -33.38 -2.71
N SER A 320 1.72 -34.60 -2.68
CA SER A 320 2.41 -35.79 -3.23
C SER A 320 2.46 -35.85 -4.76
N ASN A 321 1.64 -35.05 -5.46
CA ASN A 321 1.65 -34.92 -6.92
C ASN A 321 2.40 -33.67 -7.42
N ARG A 322 2.99 -32.86 -6.52
CA ARG A 322 3.81 -31.72 -6.95
C ARG A 322 5.08 -32.24 -7.64
N PRO A 323 5.50 -31.64 -8.77
CA PRO A 323 6.81 -31.92 -9.33
C PRO A 323 7.86 -31.76 -8.24
N LYS A 324 8.72 -32.75 -8.04
CA LYS A 324 9.82 -32.62 -7.10
C LYS A 324 10.78 -31.57 -7.62
N ALA A 325 11.28 -30.72 -6.73
CA ALA A 325 12.34 -29.79 -7.05
C ALA A 325 13.55 -30.52 -7.63
N ALA A 326 14.11 -29.96 -8.70
CA ALA A 326 15.28 -30.50 -9.39
C ALA A 326 16.14 -29.34 -9.91
N GLY A 327 17.43 -29.61 -10.13
CA GLY A 327 18.39 -28.62 -10.61
C GLY A 327 18.43 -27.38 -9.72
N ASP A 328 18.39 -26.20 -10.34
CA ASP A 328 18.36 -24.92 -9.63
C ASP A 328 17.10 -24.72 -8.77
N GLY A 329 16.04 -25.51 -8.97
CA GLY A 329 14.84 -25.47 -8.13
C GLY A 329 15.08 -25.91 -6.69
N LEU A 330 16.17 -26.62 -6.41
CA LEU A 330 16.57 -27.07 -5.07
C LEU A 330 17.34 -26.00 -4.28
N LEU A 331 17.74 -24.90 -4.91
CA LEU A 331 18.55 -23.86 -4.27
C LEU A 331 17.71 -23.13 -3.21
N THR A 332 18.26 -22.98 -2.01
CA THR A 332 17.64 -22.23 -0.91
C THR A 332 18.41 -20.94 -0.68
N TYR A 333 17.70 -19.83 -0.51
CA TYR A 333 18.28 -18.52 -0.29
C TYR A 333 17.72 -17.89 0.99
N SER A 334 18.57 -17.14 1.70
CA SER A 334 18.20 -16.35 2.86
C SER A 334 18.51 -14.88 2.61
N ARG A 335 17.52 -14.01 2.80
CA ARG A 335 17.66 -12.55 2.76
C ARG A 335 18.54 -12.11 3.93
N LYS A 336 19.53 -11.27 3.62
CA LYS A 336 20.38 -10.68 4.66
C LYS A 336 19.62 -9.62 5.43
N ASN A 337 20.04 -9.40 6.67
CA ASN A 337 19.44 -8.40 7.55
C ASN A 337 19.62 -6.96 7.06
N GLU A 338 20.60 -6.69 6.19
CA GLU A 338 20.88 -5.37 5.65
C GLU A 338 21.17 -5.46 4.14
N PRO A 339 20.66 -4.51 3.32
CA PRO A 339 19.77 -3.41 3.71
C PRO A 339 18.32 -3.87 4.02
N ARG A 340 17.63 -3.10 4.85
CA ARG A 340 16.21 -3.30 5.20
C ARG A 340 15.27 -2.47 4.34
N GLY A 341 14.07 -3.00 4.12
CA GLY A 341 12.99 -2.37 3.36
C GLY A 341 12.96 -2.77 1.88
N PRO A 342 11.96 -2.26 1.13
CA PRO A 342 11.83 -2.52 -0.30
C PRO A 342 13.08 -2.07 -1.08
N LEU A 343 13.36 -2.74 -2.21
CA LEU A 343 14.56 -2.44 -3.02
C LEU A 343 14.41 -1.20 -3.88
N ALA A 344 13.18 -0.79 -4.18
CA ALA A 344 12.88 0.41 -4.94
C ALA A 344 12.02 1.34 -4.10
N VAL A 345 12.44 2.60 -4.04
CA VAL A 345 11.73 3.70 -3.38
C VAL A 345 11.76 4.93 -4.30
N PHE A 346 11.07 6.01 -3.92
CA PHE A 346 11.02 7.21 -4.74
C PHE A 346 12.42 7.74 -5.06
N GLY A 347 12.77 7.79 -6.35
CA GLY A 347 14.04 8.34 -6.80
C GLY A 347 15.29 7.51 -6.48
N TYR A 348 15.14 6.30 -5.92
CA TYR A 348 16.25 5.37 -5.70
C TYR A 348 15.85 3.91 -5.87
N ASP A 349 16.54 3.21 -6.76
CA ASP A 349 16.42 1.77 -6.97
C ASP A 349 17.74 1.10 -6.58
N TYR A 350 17.72 0.41 -5.43
CA TYR A 350 18.88 -0.30 -4.89
C TYR A 350 19.38 -1.36 -5.87
N PHE A 351 18.45 -2.13 -6.46
CA PHE A 351 18.80 -3.19 -7.40
C PHE A 351 19.49 -2.60 -8.62
N ALA A 352 18.91 -1.59 -9.27
CA ALA A 352 19.48 -0.99 -10.47
C ALA A 352 20.89 -0.40 -10.22
N VAL A 353 21.10 0.26 -9.08
CA VAL A 353 22.40 0.82 -8.70
C VAL A 353 23.45 -0.27 -8.49
N HIS A 354 23.12 -1.32 -7.74
CA HIS A 354 24.10 -2.36 -7.38
C HIS A 354 24.31 -3.38 -8.49
N ALA A 355 23.28 -3.68 -9.29
CA ALA A 355 23.37 -4.58 -10.43
C ALA A 355 24.34 -4.03 -11.48
N LYS A 356 24.31 -2.72 -11.75
CA LYS A 356 25.26 -2.06 -12.65
C LYS A 356 26.70 -2.23 -12.17
N ALA A 357 26.95 -2.05 -10.88
CA ALA A 357 28.29 -2.23 -10.29
C ALA A 357 28.77 -3.68 -10.33
N ALA A 358 27.86 -4.64 -10.16
CA ALA A 358 28.14 -6.07 -10.17
C ALA A 358 28.14 -6.72 -11.57
N GLY A 359 27.90 -5.95 -12.64
CA GLY A 359 27.79 -6.48 -14.01
C GLY A 359 26.60 -7.44 -14.19
N VAL A 360 25.53 -7.25 -13.42
CA VAL A 360 24.30 -8.05 -13.45
C VAL A 360 23.30 -7.36 -14.38
N GLY A 361 22.77 -8.09 -15.36
CA GLY A 361 21.69 -7.60 -16.21
C GLY A 361 20.36 -7.54 -15.45
N THR A 362 19.44 -6.69 -15.92
CA THR A 362 18.09 -6.58 -15.34
C THR A 362 17.33 -7.92 -15.46
N PRO A 363 16.96 -8.56 -14.33
CA PRO A 363 16.23 -9.82 -14.35
C PRO A 363 14.86 -9.65 -15.01
N LYS A 364 14.46 -10.65 -15.80
CA LYS A 364 13.19 -10.61 -16.53
C LYS A 364 11.96 -10.52 -15.62
N LEU A 365 12.10 -10.97 -14.37
CA LEU A 365 11.04 -10.92 -13.36
C LEU A 365 10.55 -9.48 -13.11
N LEU A 366 11.46 -8.50 -13.10
CA LEU A 366 11.13 -7.10 -12.80
C LEU A 366 10.23 -6.46 -13.86
N SER A 367 10.23 -6.98 -15.08
CA SER A 367 9.37 -6.52 -16.18
C SER A 367 8.27 -7.53 -16.52
N TYR A 368 8.02 -8.50 -15.66
CA TYR A 368 7.00 -9.52 -15.90
C TYR A 368 5.60 -8.92 -15.75
N GLU A 369 4.67 -9.31 -16.62
CA GLU A 369 3.24 -9.00 -16.46
C GLU A 369 2.51 -10.32 -16.23
N GLY A 370 2.06 -10.51 -14.99
CA GLY A 370 1.30 -11.68 -14.57
C GLY A 370 -0.21 -11.50 -14.73
N LEU A 371 -0.97 -12.49 -14.25
CA LEU A 371 -2.44 -12.42 -14.29
C LEU A 371 -3.01 -11.40 -13.30
N TRP A 372 -2.40 -11.31 -12.11
CA TRP A 372 -2.90 -10.52 -10.98
C TRP A 372 -1.82 -9.65 -10.32
N GLY A 373 -0.67 -9.46 -10.98
CA GLY A 373 0.42 -8.64 -10.48
C GLY A 373 1.42 -8.30 -11.58
N GLY A 374 2.19 -7.23 -11.38
CA GLY A 374 3.31 -6.81 -12.19
C GLY A 374 4.65 -7.24 -11.59
N GLY A 375 5.72 -7.06 -12.37
CA GLY A 375 7.04 -7.61 -12.04
C GLY A 375 7.60 -7.14 -10.71
N GLU A 376 7.22 -5.94 -10.27
CA GLU A 376 7.59 -5.40 -8.95
C GLU A 376 6.97 -6.22 -7.82
N GLU A 377 5.68 -6.56 -7.87
CA GLU A 377 5.03 -7.39 -6.84
C GLU A 377 5.57 -8.82 -6.82
N TYR A 378 5.82 -9.41 -8.00
CA TYR A 378 6.47 -10.72 -8.09
C TYR A 378 7.89 -10.70 -7.47
N ALA A 379 8.70 -9.69 -7.79
CA ALA A 379 10.04 -9.55 -7.26
C ALA A 379 10.05 -9.31 -5.74
N TYR A 380 9.14 -8.46 -5.26
CA TYR A 380 8.94 -8.19 -3.85
C TYR A 380 8.65 -9.48 -3.06
N GLU A 381 7.69 -10.30 -3.51
CA GLU A 381 7.37 -11.55 -2.82
C GLU A 381 8.47 -12.60 -2.95
N VAL A 382 9.16 -12.71 -4.10
CA VAL A 382 10.32 -13.62 -4.20
C VAL A 382 11.39 -13.26 -3.16
N LEU A 383 11.67 -11.97 -2.96
CA LEU A 383 12.62 -11.53 -1.93
C LEU A 383 12.11 -11.83 -0.52
N ASN A 384 10.81 -11.62 -0.24
CA ASN A 384 10.23 -11.89 1.07
C ASN A 384 10.16 -13.37 1.42
N PHE A 385 9.98 -14.25 0.43
CA PHE A 385 10.00 -15.69 0.64
C PHE A 385 11.41 -16.29 0.74
N ALA A 386 12.47 -15.53 0.45
CA ALA A 386 13.86 -15.95 0.64
C ALA A 386 14.23 -15.96 2.14
N ASP A 387 13.60 -16.85 2.91
CA ASP A 387 13.72 -16.94 4.37
C ASP A 387 14.73 -17.99 4.85
N GLY A 388 15.47 -18.60 3.92
CA GLY A 388 16.41 -19.69 4.20
C GLY A 388 15.74 -21.04 4.45
N LYS A 389 14.40 -21.14 4.34
CA LYS A 389 13.66 -22.39 4.56
C LYS A 389 13.07 -22.95 3.27
N ARG A 390 12.60 -22.08 2.37
CA ARG A 390 12.02 -22.48 1.08
C ARG A 390 13.08 -22.59 0.01
N ASN A 391 13.01 -23.66 -0.79
CA ASN A 391 13.78 -23.74 -2.03
C ASN A 391 13.15 -22.88 -3.14
N ALA A 392 13.91 -22.59 -4.20
CA ALA A 392 13.48 -21.73 -5.30
C ALA A 392 12.18 -22.22 -5.96
N GLN A 393 11.93 -23.53 -6.02
CA GLN A 393 10.67 -24.05 -6.56
C GLN A 393 9.48 -23.76 -5.63
N GLU A 394 9.65 -23.90 -4.33
CA GLU A 394 8.61 -23.57 -3.33
C GLU A 394 8.31 -22.07 -3.30
N ILE A 395 9.35 -21.23 -3.41
CA ILE A 395 9.19 -19.78 -3.57
C ILE A 395 8.37 -19.48 -4.83
N ARG A 396 8.75 -20.06 -5.98
CA ARG A 396 8.01 -19.90 -7.23
C ARG A 396 6.56 -20.35 -7.11
N ASP A 397 6.31 -21.50 -6.49
CA ASP A 397 4.97 -22.06 -6.32
C ASP A 397 4.09 -21.14 -5.45
N ALA A 398 4.66 -20.56 -4.38
CA ALA A 398 3.97 -19.63 -3.49
C ALA A 398 3.63 -18.32 -4.21
N VAL A 399 4.61 -17.70 -4.89
CA VAL A 399 4.39 -16.48 -5.69
C VAL A 399 3.38 -16.74 -6.81
N SER A 400 3.43 -17.92 -7.43
CA SER A 400 2.47 -18.28 -8.48
C SER A 400 1.04 -18.42 -7.97
N ALA A 401 0.88 -18.82 -6.72
CA ALA A 401 -0.43 -18.90 -6.08
C ALA A 401 -1.00 -17.51 -5.74
N GLU A 402 -0.15 -16.48 -5.62
CA GLU A 402 -0.58 -15.11 -5.30
C GLU A 402 -0.97 -14.34 -6.55
N TYR A 403 -0.06 -14.28 -7.53
CA TYR A 403 -0.18 -13.37 -8.67
C TYR A 403 -0.45 -14.07 -10.01
N GLY A 404 -0.43 -15.40 -10.00
CA GLY A 404 -0.57 -16.23 -11.19
C GLY A 404 0.76 -16.83 -11.65
N PRO A 405 0.74 -17.71 -12.67
CA PRO A 405 1.90 -18.51 -13.04
C PRO A 405 3.14 -17.65 -13.36
N VAL A 406 4.30 -18.06 -12.85
CA VAL A 406 5.61 -17.52 -13.24
C VAL A 406 6.61 -18.66 -13.45
N ALA A 407 7.53 -18.49 -14.39
CA ALA A 407 8.53 -19.50 -14.71
C ALA A 407 9.59 -19.63 -13.60
N LEU A 408 9.98 -20.85 -13.27
CA LEU A 408 11.02 -21.12 -12.25
C LEU A 408 12.34 -20.45 -12.61
N GLU A 409 12.67 -20.43 -13.90
CA GLU A 409 13.90 -19.84 -14.42
C GLU A 409 13.97 -18.34 -14.13
N MET A 410 12.84 -17.62 -14.15
CA MET A 410 12.79 -16.19 -13.84
C MET A 410 12.98 -15.93 -12.35
N VAL A 411 12.40 -16.78 -11.49
CA VAL A 411 12.59 -16.71 -10.03
C VAL A 411 14.04 -17.02 -9.66
N VAL A 412 14.63 -18.06 -10.24
CA VAL A 412 16.04 -18.42 -10.04
C VAL A 412 16.98 -17.35 -10.56
N GLU A 413 16.72 -16.79 -11.76
CA GLU A 413 17.49 -15.68 -12.33
C GLU A 413 17.52 -14.49 -11.37
N TYR A 414 16.36 -14.13 -10.82
CA TYR A 414 16.25 -13.03 -9.86
C TYR A 414 16.98 -13.33 -8.55
N LEU A 415 16.82 -14.52 -7.95
CA LEU A 415 17.52 -14.91 -6.72
C LEU A 415 19.05 -14.91 -6.89
N LYS A 416 19.56 -15.43 -8.02
CA LYS A 416 20.99 -15.38 -8.35
C LYS A 416 21.49 -13.94 -8.56
N ALA A 417 20.66 -13.07 -9.13
CA ALA A 417 20.98 -11.64 -9.27
C ALA A 417 21.06 -10.96 -7.89
N LEU A 418 20.09 -11.24 -7.00
CA LEU A 418 20.08 -10.76 -5.62
C LEU A 418 21.32 -11.24 -4.83
N GLU A 419 21.74 -12.49 -5.02
CA GLU A 419 22.95 -13.03 -4.39
C GLU A 419 24.20 -12.27 -4.84
N LYS A 420 24.34 -12.01 -6.16
CA LYS A 420 25.48 -11.28 -6.73
C LYS A 420 25.60 -9.85 -6.23
N ILE A 421 24.48 -9.19 -5.96
CA ILE A 421 24.48 -7.85 -5.36
C ILE A 421 24.50 -7.88 -3.83
N GLY A 422 24.61 -9.08 -3.25
CA GLY A 422 24.83 -9.29 -1.82
C GLY A 422 23.59 -9.19 -0.95
N LEU A 423 22.38 -9.19 -1.51
CA LEU A 423 21.11 -9.04 -0.79
C LEU A 423 20.57 -10.33 -0.17
N VAL A 424 20.82 -11.45 -0.85
CA VAL A 424 20.55 -12.79 -0.33
C VAL A 424 21.85 -13.59 -0.28
N GLU A 425 21.85 -14.70 0.44
CA GLU A 425 22.90 -15.70 0.42
C GLU A 425 22.32 -17.09 0.22
N GLN A 426 23.01 -17.93 -0.55
CA GLN A 426 22.62 -19.31 -0.69
C GLN A 426 22.87 -20.08 0.62
N VAL A 427 21.84 -20.72 1.15
CA VAL A 427 21.92 -21.62 2.30
C VAL A 427 22.31 -23.02 1.81
N LYS A 428 23.29 -23.63 2.48
CA LYS A 428 23.81 -24.97 2.14
C LYS A 428 23.04 -26.09 2.81
#